data_AF-A0AB33VA54-F1
#
_entry.id   AF-A0AB33VA54-F1
#
_cell.length_a   1.000
_cell.length_b   1.000
_cell.length_c   1.000
_cell.angle_alpha   90.00
_cell.angle_beta   90.00
_cell.angle_gamma   90.00
#
_symmetry.space_group_name_H-M   'P 1'
#
loop_
_entity.id
_entity.type
_entity.pdbx_description
1 polymer ?
#
loop_
_entity_poly.entity_id
_entity_poly.type
_entity_poly.pdbx_seq_one_letter_code
_entity_poly.pdbx_strand_id
1 'polypeptide(L)'
;MTAMTLRIRPRRQRGAVGVLSPILLIIFLAIGAMAVDIAHLFVVRNELQNAADAAALAGAAGLYPANPKPNWSNGVAQGTSAVKLNASDNTKLTGGTVQAGYWNLTGSPAGMQSQSITPGSNDVPGVQVTVTRSPGNNGGPVKGWLTWVFNGGAASIQATAVAVIAAPGSANPGSLFPVALNKCLFDLYWNYTTGQPLNDPSTGQPYVIDINTSYPPSSMTCASGEWTGFNGPTDASTEKSLVSSGNPTNISIGQNINISTGVKTSVYNAIPALPLTVTMPVVSPLTPGATSPVYAFAGFTITKIVTNGSHSYIEGHFTANQKVVNSGGGSGTYYGAYVPPRLAN
;
A
#
# COMPACT_ATOMS: atom_id res chain seq x y z
N MET A 1 76.93 -43.30 -52.42
CA MET A 1 76.72 -41.95 -51.88
C MET A 1 75.37 -41.93 -51.17
N THR A 2 75.35 -42.01 -49.84
CA THR A 2 74.13 -42.15 -49.04
C THR A 2 73.84 -40.81 -48.38
N ALA A 3 72.74 -40.16 -48.77
CA ALA A 3 72.37 -38.83 -48.29
C ALA A 3 71.87 -38.90 -46.83
N MET A 4 72.58 -38.22 -45.92
CA MET A 4 72.20 -38.08 -44.53
C MET A 4 71.12 -37.00 -44.40
N THR A 5 69.87 -37.40 -44.19
CA THR A 5 68.75 -36.48 -43.96
C THR A 5 68.74 -36.04 -42.49
N LEU A 6 69.11 -34.78 -42.24
CA LEU A 6 69.05 -34.13 -40.93
C LEU A 6 67.57 -33.85 -40.56
N ARG A 7 66.99 -34.70 -39.72
CA ARG A 7 65.67 -34.48 -39.11
C ARG A 7 65.78 -33.43 -38.00
N ILE A 8 65.47 -32.18 -38.31
CA ILE A 8 65.29 -31.12 -37.31
C ILE A 8 64.01 -31.46 -36.51
N ARG A 9 64.17 -31.91 -35.27
CA ARG A 9 63.03 -32.09 -34.35
C ARG A 9 62.51 -30.71 -33.94
N PRO A 10 61.20 -30.39 -34.10
CA PRO A 10 60.67 -29.14 -33.59
C PRO A 10 60.82 -29.11 -32.06
N ARG A 11 61.41 -28.03 -31.56
CA ARG A 11 61.59 -27.77 -30.12
C ARG A 11 60.20 -27.72 -29.48
N ARG A 12 59.84 -28.78 -28.75
CA ARG A 12 58.54 -28.90 -28.06
C ARG A 12 58.38 -27.76 -27.05
N GLN A 13 57.46 -26.82 -27.30
CA GLN A 13 57.02 -25.78 -26.35
C GLN A 13 56.18 -26.40 -25.20
N ARG A 14 56.70 -27.41 -24.53
CA ARG A 14 56.01 -28.08 -23.40
C ARG A 14 56.26 -27.42 -22.05
N GLY A 15 57.30 -26.57 -21.94
CA GLY A 15 57.66 -25.88 -20.69
C GLY A 15 56.73 -24.72 -20.36
N ALA A 16 56.40 -23.86 -21.33
CA ALA A 16 55.59 -22.66 -21.09
C ALA A 16 54.15 -23.01 -20.67
N VAL A 17 53.53 -24.01 -21.31
CA VAL A 17 52.18 -24.47 -20.95
C VAL A 17 52.15 -25.12 -19.56
N GLY A 18 53.21 -25.85 -19.19
CA GLY A 18 53.33 -26.47 -17.87
C GLY A 18 53.47 -25.48 -16.71
N VAL A 19 54.03 -24.28 -16.97
CA VAL A 19 54.16 -23.22 -15.95
C VAL A 19 52.95 -22.28 -15.94
N LEU A 20 52.42 -21.90 -17.10
CA LEU A 20 51.28 -20.98 -17.19
C LEU A 20 49.96 -21.62 -16.75
N SER A 21 49.75 -22.91 -17.03
CA SER A 21 48.51 -23.61 -16.69
C SER A 21 48.17 -23.60 -15.19
N PRO A 22 49.07 -23.97 -14.26
CA PRO A 22 48.75 -23.94 -12.83
C PRO A 22 48.50 -22.52 -12.31
N ILE A 23 49.20 -21.52 -12.84
CA ILE A 23 48.99 -20.11 -12.47
C ILE A 23 47.61 -19.63 -12.90
N LEU A 24 47.24 -19.87 -14.16
CA LEU A 24 45.91 -19.51 -14.69
C LEU A 24 44.79 -20.27 -13.99
N LEU A 25 45.01 -21.54 -13.63
CA LEU A 25 44.05 -22.33 -12.85
C LEU A 25 43.76 -21.65 -11.51
N ILE A 26 44.79 -21.25 -10.76
CA ILE A 26 44.63 -20.55 -9.48
C ILE A 26 43.85 -19.25 -9.66
N ILE A 27 44.15 -18.48 -10.72
CA ILE A 27 43.43 -17.23 -11.02
C ILE A 27 41.95 -17.52 -11.30
N PHE A 28 41.64 -18.50 -12.14
CA PHE A 28 40.24 -18.85 -12.44
C PHE A 28 39.50 -19.39 -11.22
N LEU A 29 40.16 -20.16 -10.35
CA LEU A 29 39.58 -20.61 -9.08
C LEU A 29 39.32 -19.45 -8.13
N ALA A 30 40.22 -18.47 -8.05
CA ALA A 30 40.03 -17.27 -7.23
C ALA A 30 38.86 -16.41 -7.73
N ILE A 31 38.76 -16.21 -9.05
CA ILE A 31 37.64 -15.48 -9.67
C ILE A 31 36.32 -16.24 -9.44
N GLY A 32 36.32 -17.56 -9.63
CA GLY A 32 35.16 -18.41 -9.38
C GLY A 32 34.71 -18.37 -7.92
N ALA A 33 35.65 -18.43 -6.97
CA ALA A 33 35.37 -18.30 -5.54
C ALA A 33 34.73 -16.95 -5.21
N MET A 34 35.27 -15.86 -5.74
CA MET A 34 34.72 -14.52 -5.55
C MET A 34 33.32 -14.38 -6.16
N ALA A 35 33.11 -14.93 -7.36
CA ALA A 35 31.81 -14.88 -8.03
C ALA A 35 30.71 -15.59 -7.21
N VAL A 36 31.02 -16.77 -6.64
CA VAL A 36 30.10 -17.51 -5.77
C VAL A 36 29.78 -16.73 -4.49
N ASP A 37 30.80 -16.15 -3.84
CA ASP A 37 30.60 -15.42 -2.59
C ASP A 37 29.81 -14.12 -2.79
N ILE A 38 30.04 -13.41 -3.89
CA ILE A 38 29.23 -12.25 -4.26
C ILE A 38 27.78 -12.67 -4.50
N ALA A 39 27.54 -13.77 -5.22
CA ALA A 39 26.20 -14.28 -5.44
C ALA A 39 25.51 -14.64 -4.12
N HIS A 40 26.22 -15.28 -3.20
CA HIS A 40 25.72 -15.56 -1.84
C HIS A 40 25.36 -14.26 -1.10
N LEU A 41 26.22 -13.24 -1.10
CA LEU A 41 25.92 -11.94 -0.46
C LEU A 41 24.65 -11.28 -1.01
N PHE A 42 24.40 -11.39 -2.31
CA PHE A 42 23.15 -10.89 -2.90
C PHE A 42 21.92 -11.67 -2.41
N VAL A 43 22.03 -13.00 -2.28
CA VAL A 43 20.94 -13.82 -1.70
C VAL A 43 20.67 -13.39 -0.27
N VAL A 44 21.70 -13.27 0.57
CA VAL A 44 21.55 -12.87 1.97
C VAL A 44 20.97 -11.44 2.06
N ARG A 45 21.39 -10.51 1.21
CA ARG A 45 20.80 -9.16 1.16
C ARG A 45 19.31 -9.19 0.79
N ASN A 46 18.90 -10.03 -0.15
CA ASN A 46 17.49 -10.18 -0.53
C ASN A 46 16.66 -10.77 0.61
N GLU A 47 17.19 -11.73 1.36
CA GLU A 47 16.51 -12.25 2.57
C GLU A 47 16.33 -11.15 3.63
N LEU A 48 17.35 -10.32 3.85
CA LEU A 48 17.22 -9.17 4.76
C LEU A 48 16.20 -8.14 4.25
N GLN A 49 16.13 -7.91 2.94
CA GLN A 49 15.13 -7.02 2.35
C GLN A 49 13.71 -7.58 2.56
N ASN A 50 13.49 -8.86 2.27
CA ASN A 50 12.20 -9.52 2.51
C ASN A 50 11.80 -9.43 3.99
N ALA A 51 12.76 -9.60 4.91
CA ALA A 51 12.53 -9.46 6.35
C ALA A 51 12.16 -8.01 6.73
N ALA A 52 12.86 -7.03 6.18
CA ALA A 52 12.59 -5.62 6.40
C ALA A 52 11.21 -5.22 5.84
N ASP A 53 10.87 -5.65 4.63
CA ASP A 53 9.59 -5.38 3.95
C ASP A 53 8.42 -5.98 4.74
N ALA A 54 8.52 -7.26 5.12
CA ALA A 54 7.51 -7.94 5.92
C ALA A 54 7.32 -7.26 7.29
N ALA A 55 8.43 -6.88 7.94
CA ALA A 55 8.37 -6.19 9.22
C ALA A 55 7.82 -4.76 9.11
N ALA A 56 8.15 -4.03 8.05
CA ALA A 56 7.61 -2.71 7.79
C ALA A 56 6.10 -2.80 7.55
N LEU A 57 5.62 -3.72 6.70
CA LEU A 57 4.19 -3.94 6.45
C LEU A 57 3.42 -4.31 7.73
N ALA A 58 3.97 -5.21 8.55
CA ALA A 58 3.37 -5.56 9.84
C ALA A 58 3.34 -4.36 10.81
N GLY A 59 4.42 -3.57 10.84
CA GLY A 59 4.47 -2.35 11.64
C GLY A 59 3.45 -1.30 11.18
N ALA A 60 3.33 -1.07 9.87
CA ALA A 60 2.36 -0.16 9.30
C ALA A 60 0.91 -0.64 9.53
N ALA A 61 0.65 -1.96 9.54
CA ALA A 61 -0.64 -2.50 9.98
C ALA A 61 -0.91 -2.19 11.46
N GLY A 62 0.13 -2.21 12.30
CA GLY A 62 0.07 -1.88 13.72
C GLY A 62 -0.19 -0.40 14.01
N LEU A 63 -0.01 0.51 13.04
CA LEU A 63 -0.34 1.92 13.21
C LEU A 63 -1.84 2.19 13.29
N TYR A 64 -2.67 1.21 12.98
CA TYR A 64 -4.11 1.32 13.02
C TYR A 64 -4.64 1.62 14.45
N PRO A 65 -5.60 2.57 14.61
CA PRO A 65 -6.14 3.48 13.59
C PRO A 65 -5.10 4.52 13.14
N ALA A 66 -4.92 4.68 11.84
CA ALA A 66 -3.88 5.52 11.26
C ALA A 66 -4.21 7.02 11.24
N ASN A 67 -5.48 7.39 11.45
CA ASN A 67 -5.90 8.78 11.43
C ASN A 67 -6.97 8.97 12.50
N PRO A 68 -6.95 10.09 13.25
CA PRO A 68 -5.99 11.19 13.20
C PRO A 68 -4.77 10.97 14.07
N LYS A 69 -4.80 9.94 14.93
CA LYS A 69 -3.70 9.62 15.84
C LYS A 69 -3.21 8.18 15.61
N PRO A 70 -2.16 7.99 14.80
CA PRO A 70 -1.55 6.68 14.59
C PRO A 70 -1.09 6.04 15.91
N ASN A 71 -1.26 4.73 16.02
CA ASN A 71 -0.73 3.97 17.16
C ASN A 71 0.76 3.65 16.97
N TRP A 72 1.61 4.66 17.18
CA TRP A 72 3.07 4.55 16.99
C TRP A 72 3.71 3.41 17.79
N SER A 73 3.32 3.24 19.05
CA SER A 73 3.87 2.22 19.93
C SER A 73 3.54 0.81 19.45
N ASN A 74 2.29 0.57 19.04
CA ASN A 74 1.88 -0.71 18.47
C ASN A 74 2.56 -0.97 17.12
N GLY A 75 2.70 0.05 16.26
CA GLY A 75 3.41 -0.10 15.00
C GLY A 75 4.87 -0.52 15.18
N VAL A 76 5.60 0.10 16.12
CA VAL A 76 6.97 -0.32 16.45
C VAL A 76 6.99 -1.74 17.01
N ALA A 77 6.10 -2.08 17.95
CA ALA A 77 6.04 -3.41 18.57
C ALA A 77 5.76 -4.53 17.55
N GLN A 78 4.81 -4.31 16.64
CA GLN A 78 4.47 -5.25 15.57
C GLN A 78 5.64 -5.41 14.59
N GLY A 79 6.28 -4.30 14.17
CA GLY A 79 7.46 -4.35 13.31
C GLY A 79 8.62 -5.12 13.95
N THR A 80 8.94 -4.85 15.22
CA THR A 80 10.00 -5.57 15.95
C THR A 80 9.69 -7.06 16.09
N SER A 81 8.43 -7.42 16.31
CA SER A 81 8.02 -8.82 16.41
C SER A 81 8.14 -9.53 15.08
N ALA A 82 7.76 -8.87 13.98
CA ALA A 82 7.84 -9.41 12.63
C ALA A 82 9.28 -9.64 12.15
N VAL A 83 10.26 -8.82 12.56
CA VAL A 83 11.68 -9.10 12.26
C VAL A 83 12.09 -10.49 12.79
N LYS A 84 11.64 -10.86 13.99
CA LYS A 84 11.98 -12.14 14.65
C LYS A 84 11.32 -13.37 14.03
N LEU A 85 10.38 -13.18 13.10
CA LEU A 85 9.74 -14.26 12.34
C LEU A 85 10.55 -14.63 11.09
N ASN A 86 11.58 -13.86 10.77
CA ASN A 86 12.39 -14.04 9.56
C ASN A 86 13.77 -14.61 9.89
N ALA A 87 14.43 -15.13 8.86
CA ALA A 87 15.78 -15.65 8.91
C ALA A 87 16.58 -15.19 7.70
N SER A 88 17.89 -15.19 7.83
CA SER A 88 18.80 -14.95 6.73
C SER A 88 20.00 -15.87 6.85
N ASP A 89 20.36 -16.54 5.75
CA ASP A 89 21.42 -17.56 5.67
C ASP A 89 21.22 -18.64 6.74
N ASN A 90 19.97 -19.11 6.86
CA ASN A 90 19.50 -20.05 7.89
C ASN A 90 19.68 -19.58 9.34
N THR A 91 20.05 -18.32 9.57
CA THR A 91 20.16 -17.75 10.90
C THR A 91 18.93 -16.93 11.22
N LYS A 92 18.23 -17.30 12.31
CA LYS A 92 17.07 -16.55 12.78
C LYS A 92 17.47 -15.14 13.18
N LEU A 93 16.72 -14.14 12.69
CA LEU A 93 16.95 -12.76 13.05
C LEU A 93 16.47 -12.52 14.50
N THR A 94 17.29 -11.81 15.27
CA THR A 94 17.03 -11.51 16.68
C THR A 94 16.46 -10.11 16.88
N GLY A 95 16.70 -9.20 15.94
CA GLY A 95 16.18 -7.83 16.00
C GLY A 95 16.61 -6.96 14.83
N GLY A 96 16.07 -5.75 14.81
CA GLY A 96 16.37 -4.70 13.84
C GLY A 96 15.97 -3.35 14.40
N THR A 97 16.38 -2.28 13.74
CA THR A 97 15.98 -0.91 14.09
C THR A 97 14.61 -0.65 13.50
N VAL A 98 13.63 -0.36 14.35
CA VAL A 98 12.25 -0.05 13.93
C VAL A 98 11.90 1.35 14.38
N GLN A 99 11.51 2.21 13.44
CA GLN A 99 11.14 3.59 13.69
C GLN A 99 9.79 3.88 13.05
N ALA A 100 8.87 4.48 13.80
CA ALA A 100 7.59 4.94 13.27
C ALA A 100 7.53 6.47 13.24
N GLY A 101 6.79 7.01 12.27
CA GLY A 101 6.47 8.44 12.13
C GLY A 101 5.88 8.73 10.77
N TYR A 102 6.17 9.89 10.19
CA TYR A 102 5.57 10.28 8.91
C TYR A 102 6.51 10.07 7.73
N TRP A 103 5.96 9.57 6.65
CA TRP A 103 6.63 9.43 5.37
C TRP A 103 5.97 10.32 4.33
N ASN A 104 6.75 11.12 3.61
CA ASN A 104 6.23 11.93 2.53
C ASN A 104 6.16 11.12 1.23
N LEU A 105 4.95 10.94 0.68
CA LEU A 105 4.75 10.14 -0.54
C LEU A 105 5.39 10.72 -1.80
N THR A 106 5.82 11.98 -1.78
CA THR A 106 6.56 12.61 -2.90
C THR A 106 8.08 12.49 -2.75
N GLY A 107 8.56 11.94 -1.63
CA GLY A 107 9.97 11.82 -1.32
C GLY A 107 10.63 13.11 -0.84
N SER A 108 9.85 14.20 -0.64
CA SER A 108 10.35 15.48 -0.15
C SER A 108 9.52 15.97 1.04
N PRO A 109 10.09 16.08 2.26
CA PRO A 109 11.48 15.77 2.63
C PRO A 109 11.82 14.28 2.51
N ALA A 110 13.10 13.99 2.25
CA ALA A 110 13.59 12.62 2.13
C ALA A 110 13.64 11.93 3.51
N GLY A 111 13.31 10.64 3.52
CA GLY A 111 13.41 9.81 4.72
C GLY A 111 12.23 9.98 5.69
N MET A 112 12.34 9.26 6.81
CA MET A 112 11.29 9.18 7.82
C MET A 112 11.30 10.44 8.71
N GLN A 113 10.15 11.09 8.85
CA GLN A 113 9.95 12.34 9.59
C GLN A 113 9.42 12.09 11.01
N SER A 114 9.63 13.07 11.90
CA SER A 114 9.20 12.98 13.32
C SER A 114 7.70 12.73 13.47
N GLN A 115 7.30 11.98 14.51
CA GLN A 115 5.90 11.77 14.92
C GLN A 115 5.19 13.07 15.34
N SER A 116 5.94 14.13 15.60
CA SER A 116 5.44 15.41 16.13
C SER A 116 5.24 16.51 15.08
N ILE A 117 5.44 16.20 13.79
CA ILE A 117 5.16 17.18 12.74
C ILE A 117 3.65 17.43 12.61
N THR A 118 3.29 18.59 12.08
CA THR A 118 1.95 18.79 11.50
C THR A 118 1.98 18.20 10.09
N PRO A 119 1.32 17.06 9.83
CA PRO A 119 1.41 16.39 8.53
C PRO A 119 0.77 17.24 7.44
N GLY A 120 1.46 17.40 6.31
CA GLY A 120 0.90 17.94 5.08
C GLY A 120 0.12 16.89 4.29
N SER A 121 -0.43 17.27 3.14
CA SER A 121 -1.31 16.41 2.33
C SER A 121 -0.66 15.11 1.85
N ASN A 122 0.67 15.04 1.78
CA ASN A 122 1.43 13.86 1.33
C ASN A 122 2.14 13.14 2.48
N ASP A 123 2.05 13.64 3.71
CA ASP A 123 2.69 13.03 4.87
C ASP A 123 1.75 11.99 5.46
N VAL A 124 2.12 10.73 5.30
CA VAL A 124 1.33 9.59 5.75
C VAL A 124 2.06 8.84 6.86
N PRO A 125 1.35 8.30 7.86
CA PRO A 125 1.97 7.45 8.88
C PRO A 125 2.65 6.23 8.26
N GLY A 126 3.85 5.93 8.73
CA GLY A 126 4.63 4.79 8.29
C GLY A 126 5.59 4.24 9.34
N VAL A 127 6.11 3.05 9.04
CA VAL A 127 7.14 2.37 9.82
C VAL A 127 8.31 2.05 8.91
N GLN A 128 9.49 2.51 9.31
CA GLN A 128 10.77 2.13 8.73
C GLN A 128 11.40 1.01 9.55
N VAL A 129 11.89 -0.02 8.86
CA VAL A 129 12.61 -1.14 9.47
C VAL A 129 13.94 -1.30 8.78
N THR A 130 15.01 -1.35 9.57
CA THR A 130 16.36 -1.70 9.11
C THR A 130 16.80 -2.98 9.79
N VAL A 131 17.18 -3.98 9.00
CA VAL A 131 17.73 -5.25 9.47
C VAL A 131 19.18 -5.35 9.03
N THR A 132 20.08 -5.65 9.97
CA THR A 132 21.53 -5.65 9.74
C THR A 132 22.17 -6.95 10.22
N ARG A 133 23.04 -7.54 9.39
CA ARG A 133 24.00 -8.58 9.79
C ARG A 133 25.38 -7.96 9.90
N SER A 134 25.88 -7.85 11.12
CA SER A 134 27.17 -7.25 11.45
C SER A 134 27.68 -7.83 12.77
N PRO A 135 28.94 -7.59 13.20
CA PRO A 135 29.42 -8.09 14.50
C PRO A 135 28.45 -7.74 15.64
N GLY A 136 27.99 -8.76 16.36
CA GLY A 136 27.02 -8.61 17.45
C GLY A 136 25.53 -8.58 17.04
N ASN A 137 25.21 -8.57 15.74
CA ASN A 137 23.83 -8.51 15.24
C ASN A 137 23.49 -9.70 14.33
N ASN A 138 22.32 -10.32 14.54
CA ASN A 138 21.70 -11.28 13.62
C ASN A 138 22.66 -12.37 13.09
N GLY A 139 23.45 -12.97 13.98
CA GLY A 139 24.38 -14.04 13.65
C GLY A 139 25.76 -13.60 13.17
N GLY A 140 26.07 -12.30 13.19
CA GLY A 140 27.36 -11.78 12.77
C GLY A 140 27.44 -11.46 11.27
N PRO A 141 28.61 -10.98 10.81
CA PRO A 141 28.84 -10.69 9.40
C PRO A 141 28.78 -11.98 8.55
N VAL A 142 28.35 -11.84 7.30
CA VAL A 142 28.19 -12.95 6.36
C VAL A 142 29.55 -13.46 5.93
N LYS A 143 29.81 -14.75 6.14
CA LYS A 143 31.07 -15.38 5.75
C LYS A 143 30.98 -15.81 4.29
N GLY A 144 32.03 -15.53 3.51
CA GLY A 144 32.19 -16.11 2.18
C GLY A 144 32.32 -17.63 2.25
N TRP A 145 31.76 -18.33 1.25
CA TRP A 145 31.84 -19.80 1.15
C TRP A 145 33.18 -20.28 0.61
N LEU A 146 33.78 -19.55 -0.32
CA LEU A 146 35.00 -19.98 -1.03
C LEU A 146 36.17 -19.00 -0.88
N THR A 147 35.92 -17.73 -0.59
CA THR A 147 36.98 -16.72 -0.43
C THR A 147 37.81 -16.91 0.83
N TRP A 148 37.37 -17.71 1.81
CA TRP A 148 38.16 -18.03 3.00
C TRP A 148 39.52 -18.67 2.66
N VAL A 149 39.61 -19.40 1.54
CA VAL A 149 40.86 -20.02 1.04
C VAL A 149 41.92 -18.96 0.68
N PHE A 150 41.48 -17.76 0.34
CA PHE A 150 42.33 -16.63 -0.04
C PHE A 150 42.35 -15.52 1.02
N ASN A 151 42.06 -15.86 2.29
CA ASN A 151 41.92 -14.90 3.38
C ASN A 151 40.83 -13.83 3.13
N GLY A 152 39.78 -14.20 2.40
CA GLY A 152 38.58 -13.39 2.21
C GLY A 152 37.85 -13.14 3.52
N GLY A 153 37.42 -11.90 3.73
CA GLY A 153 36.77 -11.46 4.95
C GLY A 153 35.25 -11.70 4.96
N ALA A 154 34.66 -11.60 6.15
CA ALA A 154 33.21 -11.56 6.30
C ALA A 154 32.68 -10.15 5.97
N ALA A 155 31.51 -10.05 5.35
CA ALA A 155 30.89 -8.79 4.98
C ALA A 155 29.72 -8.44 5.93
N SER A 156 29.66 -7.18 6.37
CA SER A 156 28.47 -6.65 7.04
C SER A 156 27.51 -6.11 5.99
N ILE A 157 26.23 -6.47 6.11
CA ILE A 157 25.19 -6.06 5.16
C ILE A 157 23.93 -5.64 5.91
N GLN A 158 23.16 -4.74 5.29
CA GLN A 158 21.89 -4.28 5.82
C GLN A 158 20.86 -4.08 4.71
N ALA A 159 19.59 -4.11 5.09
CA ALA A 159 18.46 -3.78 4.24
C ALA A 159 17.49 -2.90 5.03
N THR A 160 16.86 -1.94 4.33
CA THR A 160 15.89 -1.02 4.92
C THR A 160 14.64 -1.02 4.07
N ALA A 161 13.49 -1.01 4.73
CA ALA A 161 12.19 -0.90 4.12
C ALA A 161 11.34 0.13 4.86
N VAL A 162 10.42 0.77 4.14
CA VAL A 162 9.40 1.63 4.73
C VAL A 162 8.05 1.15 4.25
N ALA A 163 7.08 1.06 5.15
CA ALA A 163 5.69 0.83 4.78
C ALA A 163 4.81 1.91 5.39
N VAL A 164 3.75 2.26 4.67
CA VAL A 164 2.83 3.34 5.01
C VAL A 164 1.38 2.85 5.03
N ILE A 165 0.57 3.56 5.80
CA ILE A 165 -0.89 3.42 5.84
C ILE A 165 -1.51 4.80 5.61
N ALA A 166 -2.50 4.89 4.73
CA ALA A 166 -3.05 6.16 4.29
C ALA A 166 -4.54 6.07 3.95
N ALA A 167 -5.20 7.21 3.81
CA ALA A 167 -6.47 7.29 3.11
C ALA A 167 -6.25 7.10 1.59
N PRO A 168 -7.17 6.43 0.88
CA PRO A 168 -7.03 6.17 -0.55
C PRO A 168 -6.91 7.45 -1.38
N GLY A 169 -5.87 7.53 -2.21
CA GLY A 169 -5.75 8.54 -3.27
C GLY A 169 -6.43 8.12 -4.57
N SER A 170 -6.64 6.82 -4.76
CA SER A 170 -7.44 6.26 -5.84
C SER A 170 -8.06 4.92 -5.45
N ALA A 171 -9.02 4.47 -6.25
CA ALA A 171 -9.76 3.24 -6.10
C ALA A 171 -9.71 2.45 -7.41
N ASN A 172 -9.03 1.29 -7.42
CA ASN A 172 -8.97 0.40 -8.58
C ASN A 172 -10.34 -0.26 -8.82
N PRO A 173 -10.54 -0.94 -9.96
CA PRO A 173 -11.82 -1.56 -10.29
C PRO A 173 -12.38 -2.46 -9.18
N GLY A 174 -13.70 -2.38 -8.98
CA GLY A 174 -14.45 -3.16 -7.99
C GLY A 174 -14.36 -2.67 -6.54
N SER A 175 -13.78 -1.49 -6.28
CA SER A 175 -13.63 -0.94 -4.93
C SER A 175 -14.82 -0.13 -4.43
N LEU A 176 -15.54 0.52 -5.35
CA LEU A 176 -16.51 1.56 -5.04
C LEU A 176 -17.93 1.11 -5.31
N PHE A 177 -18.82 1.47 -4.40
CA PHE A 177 -20.26 1.39 -4.61
C PHE A 177 -20.73 2.61 -5.44
N PRO A 178 -21.69 2.44 -6.38
CA PRO A 178 -22.03 3.45 -7.38
C PRO A 178 -22.93 4.58 -6.87
N VAL A 179 -22.62 5.12 -5.70
CA VAL A 179 -23.26 6.30 -5.12
C VAL A 179 -22.19 7.31 -4.75
N ALA A 180 -22.29 8.52 -5.29
CA ALA A 180 -21.41 9.64 -4.97
C ALA A 180 -22.01 10.45 -3.81
N LEU A 181 -21.24 10.62 -2.75
CA LEU A 181 -21.60 11.42 -1.59
C LEU A 181 -21.15 12.86 -1.79
N ASN A 182 -21.92 13.83 -1.33
CA ASN A 182 -21.49 15.22 -1.36
C ASN A 182 -20.56 15.54 -0.19
N LYS A 183 -19.48 16.28 -0.46
CA LYS A 183 -18.52 16.69 0.57
C LYS A 183 -19.19 17.42 1.74
N CYS A 184 -20.24 18.21 1.51
CA CYS A 184 -20.92 18.95 2.57
C CYS A 184 -21.51 18.05 3.67
N LEU A 185 -21.81 16.77 3.40
CA LEU A 185 -22.23 15.84 4.46
C LEU A 185 -21.14 15.63 5.51
N PHE A 186 -19.87 15.64 5.11
CA PHE A 186 -18.74 15.50 6.03
C PHE A 186 -18.53 16.77 6.86
N ASP A 187 -18.90 17.93 6.31
CA ASP A 187 -18.89 19.17 7.09
C ASP A 187 -19.96 19.18 8.20
N LEU A 188 -21.02 18.35 8.06
CA LEU A 188 -22.13 18.25 9.01
C LEU A 188 -22.02 17.06 9.98
N TYR A 189 -21.52 15.91 9.51
CA TYR A 189 -21.61 14.62 10.24
C TYR A 189 -20.27 13.93 10.43
N TRP A 190 -19.15 14.59 10.15
CA TRP A 190 -17.81 14.03 10.35
C TRP A 190 -16.98 14.90 11.31
N ASN A 191 -16.32 14.26 12.26
CA ASN A 191 -15.38 14.93 13.15
C ASN A 191 -13.96 14.82 12.59
N TYR A 192 -13.48 15.91 11.99
CA TYR A 192 -12.14 16.00 11.42
C TYR A 192 -11.01 15.86 12.46
N THR A 193 -11.28 16.15 13.73
CA THR A 193 -10.29 16.06 14.82
C THR A 193 -10.13 14.63 15.34
N THR A 194 -11.19 13.82 15.30
CA THR A 194 -11.16 12.42 15.76
C THR A 194 -11.16 11.41 14.62
N GLY A 195 -11.38 11.84 13.37
CA GLY A 195 -11.50 10.96 12.21
C GLY A 195 -12.65 9.96 12.35
N GLN A 196 -13.72 10.37 13.06
CA GLN A 196 -14.90 9.54 13.33
C GLN A 196 -16.17 10.23 12.84
N PRO A 197 -17.24 9.47 12.53
CA PRO A 197 -18.58 10.02 12.42
C PRO A 197 -18.96 10.80 13.68
N LEU A 198 -19.75 11.86 13.52
CA LEU A 198 -20.41 12.49 14.66
C LEU A 198 -21.52 11.57 15.16
N ASN A 199 -21.61 11.46 16.49
CA ASN A 199 -22.64 10.68 17.14
C ASN A 199 -23.83 11.58 17.50
N ASP A 200 -25.03 11.03 17.33
CA ASP A 200 -26.26 11.61 17.84
C ASP A 200 -26.23 11.58 19.38
N PRO A 201 -26.33 12.73 20.07
CA PRO A 201 -26.30 12.79 21.53
C PRO A 201 -27.39 11.97 22.22
N SER A 202 -28.51 11.72 21.54
CA SER A 202 -29.65 10.99 22.09
C SER A 202 -29.45 9.47 22.07
N THR A 203 -28.71 8.95 21.09
CA THR A 203 -28.49 7.50 20.91
C THR A 203 -27.06 7.06 21.25
N GLY A 204 -26.11 7.99 21.25
CA GLY A 204 -24.68 7.71 21.35
C GLY A 204 -24.09 7.01 20.12
N GLN A 205 -24.88 6.81 19.06
CA GLN A 205 -24.48 6.15 17.82
C GLN A 205 -24.25 7.18 16.69
N PRO A 206 -23.52 6.83 15.62
CA PRO A 206 -23.38 7.69 14.45
C PRO A 206 -24.73 8.19 13.92
N TYR A 207 -24.79 9.45 13.47
CA TYR A 207 -25.99 9.97 12.83
C TYR A 207 -26.41 9.10 11.64
N VAL A 208 -27.67 8.71 11.62
CA VAL A 208 -28.30 8.06 10.49
C VAL A 208 -28.73 9.14 9.50
N ILE A 209 -28.32 8.99 8.25
CA ILE A 209 -28.58 9.92 7.17
C ILE A 209 -29.22 9.21 5.98
N ASP A 210 -30.12 9.92 5.32
CA ASP A 210 -30.72 9.47 4.08
C ASP A 210 -29.89 10.00 2.90
N ILE A 211 -29.42 9.10 2.07
CA ILE A 211 -28.79 9.41 0.79
C ILE A 211 -29.87 9.48 -0.28
N ASN A 212 -30.25 10.72 -0.59
CA ASN A 212 -31.11 11.08 -1.70
C ASN A 212 -30.55 12.32 -2.44
N THR A 213 -31.16 12.66 -3.56
CA THR A 213 -30.78 13.79 -4.41
C THR A 213 -30.90 15.15 -3.68
N SER A 214 -31.63 15.21 -2.56
CA SER A 214 -31.70 16.35 -1.63
C SER A 214 -31.89 15.88 -0.18
N TYR A 215 -31.04 16.30 0.76
CA TYR A 215 -31.21 16.01 2.20
C TYR A 215 -30.60 17.09 3.13
N PRO A 216 -31.31 17.61 4.15
CA PRO A 216 -32.67 17.22 4.50
C PRO A 216 -33.68 17.70 3.44
N PRO A 217 -34.82 17.00 3.29
CA PRO A 217 -35.89 17.44 2.41
C PRO A 217 -36.25 18.88 2.80
N SER A 218 -36.22 19.80 1.82
CA SER A 218 -36.40 21.26 1.94
C SER A 218 -35.23 22.13 2.44
N SER A 219 -34.02 21.60 2.69
CA SER A 219 -32.83 22.44 2.87
C SER A 219 -31.97 22.49 1.61
N MET A 220 -31.79 23.69 1.05
CA MET A 220 -30.90 23.94 -0.10
C MET A 220 -29.40 23.91 0.24
N THR A 221 -29.00 23.61 1.48
CA THR A 221 -27.60 23.81 1.90
C THR A 221 -26.66 22.64 1.58
N CYS A 222 -27.17 21.42 1.41
CA CYS A 222 -26.36 20.24 1.12
C CYS A 222 -27.20 19.14 0.45
N ALA A 223 -26.90 18.71 -0.77
CA ALA A 223 -27.48 17.47 -1.31
C ALA A 223 -26.72 16.27 -0.74
N SER A 224 -27.38 15.21 -0.25
CA SER A 224 -26.66 14.09 0.38
C SER A 224 -25.80 13.27 -0.59
N GLY A 225 -26.40 12.82 -1.69
CA GLY A 225 -25.70 11.96 -2.64
C GLY A 225 -26.57 11.62 -3.84
N GLU A 226 -25.95 11.06 -4.87
CA GLU A 226 -26.61 10.66 -6.11
C GLU A 226 -25.91 9.45 -6.71
N TRP A 227 -26.63 8.66 -7.50
CA TRP A 227 -26.03 7.54 -8.24
C TRP A 227 -24.94 8.02 -9.20
N THR A 228 -23.99 7.14 -9.50
CA THR A 228 -22.93 7.44 -10.47
C THR A 228 -22.65 6.27 -11.39
N GLY A 229 -22.47 6.58 -12.68
CA GLY A 229 -21.93 5.68 -13.68
C GLY A 229 -20.40 5.61 -13.68
N PHE A 230 -19.74 6.30 -12.74
CA PHE A 230 -18.31 6.58 -12.75
C PHE A 230 -17.87 7.25 -14.06
N ASN A 231 -17.08 6.59 -14.90
CA ASN A 231 -16.71 7.10 -16.23
C ASN A 231 -17.64 6.62 -17.35
N GLY A 232 -18.65 5.81 -17.01
CA GLY A 232 -19.60 5.22 -17.95
C GLY A 232 -20.99 5.85 -17.93
N PRO A 233 -21.94 5.26 -18.68
CA PRO A 233 -23.33 5.69 -18.70
C PRO A 233 -24.00 5.70 -17.33
N THR A 234 -24.95 6.60 -17.13
CA THR A 234 -25.77 6.73 -15.91
C THR A 234 -27.18 6.15 -16.11
N ASP A 235 -27.36 5.18 -17.01
CA ASP A 235 -28.64 4.51 -17.17
C ASP A 235 -28.85 3.44 -16.07
N ALA A 236 -30.11 3.09 -15.81
CA ALA A 236 -30.45 2.19 -14.70
C ALA A 236 -29.88 0.77 -14.88
N SER A 237 -29.63 0.32 -16.11
CA SER A 237 -29.07 -1.02 -16.35
C SER A 237 -27.59 -1.08 -16.05
N THR A 238 -26.85 -0.03 -16.41
CA THR A 238 -25.44 0.14 -16.08
C THR A 238 -25.27 0.25 -14.58
N GLU A 239 -25.97 1.17 -13.92
CA GLU A 239 -25.85 1.38 -12.46
C GLU A 239 -26.25 0.13 -11.66
N LYS A 240 -27.27 -0.60 -12.09
CA LYS A 240 -27.65 -1.89 -11.49
C LYS A 240 -26.52 -2.91 -11.56
N SER A 241 -25.79 -2.95 -12.66
CA SER A 241 -24.63 -3.85 -12.81
C SER A 241 -23.49 -3.40 -11.86
N LEU A 242 -23.25 -2.10 -11.78
CA LEU A 242 -22.23 -1.48 -10.92
C LEU A 242 -22.46 -1.74 -9.43
N VAL A 243 -23.70 -1.94 -8.96
CA VAL A 243 -23.97 -2.32 -7.56
C VAL A 243 -23.25 -3.62 -7.18
N SER A 244 -23.15 -4.56 -8.11
CA SER A 244 -22.46 -5.85 -7.90
C SER A 244 -20.99 -5.83 -8.31
N SER A 245 -20.64 -5.12 -9.39
CA SER A 245 -19.29 -5.13 -9.95
C SER A 245 -18.37 -4.05 -9.39
N GLY A 246 -18.94 -3.02 -8.77
CA GLY A 246 -18.25 -1.78 -8.41
C GLY A 246 -17.77 -0.97 -9.62
N ASN A 247 -16.89 0.00 -9.39
CA ASN A 247 -16.32 0.84 -10.44
C ASN A 247 -15.57 0.02 -11.51
N PRO A 248 -15.75 0.29 -12.82
CA PRO A 248 -15.17 -0.52 -13.88
C PRO A 248 -13.70 -0.18 -14.17
N THR A 249 -13.29 1.06 -13.90
CA THR A 249 -11.95 1.60 -14.13
C THR A 249 -11.40 2.20 -12.84
N ASN A 250 -10.09 2.42 -12.76
CA ASN A 250 -9.51 3.16 -11.65
C ASN A 250 -10.10 4.58 -11.56
N ILE A 251 -10.49 4.98 -10.36
CA ILE A 251 -10.99 6.32 -10.03
C ILE A 251 -10.00 7.00 -9.08
N SER A 252 -9.44 8.14 -9.46
CA SER A 252 -8.50 8.90 -8.63
C SER A 252 -9.14 10.18 -8.07
N ILE A 253 -8.61 10.67 -6.94
CA ILE A 253 -8.94 12.03 -6.46
C ILE A 253 -8.59 13.05 -7.57
N GLY A 254 -9.48 14.02 -7.79
CA GLY A 254 -9.43 15.01 -8.86
C GLY A 254 -10.07 14.54 -10.18
N GLN A 255 -10.33 13.24 -10.36
CA GLN A 255 -10.97 12.73 -11.57
C GLN A 255 -12.46 13.02 -11.57
N ASN A 256 -13.00 13.41 -12.73
CA ASN A 256 -14.42 13.60 -12.92
C ASN A 256 -15.17 12.27 -13.09
N ILE A 257 -16.30 12.14 -12.40
CA ILE A 257 -17.27 11.04 -12.55
C ILE A 257 -18.65 11.57 -12.94
N ASN A 258 -19.38 10.80 -13.74
CA ASN A 258 -20.72 11.10 -14.22
C ASN A 258 -21.73 10.91 -13.10
N ILE A 259 -22.44 11.97 -12.74
CA ILE A 259 -23.49 11.95 -11.72
C ILE A 259 -24.83 11.74 -12.41
N SER A 260 -25.63 10.83 -11.86
CA SER A 260 -26.93 10.47 -12.41
C SER A 260 -27.95 11.60 -12.31
N THR A 261 -29.13 11.37 -12.90
CA THR A 261 -30.29 12.25 -12.73
C THR A 261 -31.52 11.45 -12.36
N GLY A 262 -32.27 12.00 -11.42
CA GLY A 262 -33.55 11.45 -11.01
C GLY A 262 -33.45 10.13 -10.25
N VAL A 263 -34.60 9.67 -9.77
CA VAL A 263 -34.69 8.46 -8.95
C VAL A 263 -34.89 7.24 -9.84
N LYS A 264 -33.97 6.27 -9.76
CA LYS A 264 -34.06 4.99 -10.48
C LYS A 264 -34.38 3.86 -9.51
N THR A 265 -35.66 3.70 -9.17
CA THR A 265 -36.14 2.72 -8.18
C THR A 265 -35.62 1.30 -8.41
N SER A 266 -35.42 0.89 -9.68
CA SER A 266 -34.92 -0.44 -10.03
C SER A 266 -33.48 -0.72 -9.58
N VAL A 267 -32.65 0.31 -9.39
CA VAL A 267 -31.25 0.18 -8.95
C VAL A 267 -31.19 -0.11 -7.45
N TYR A 268 -32.06 0.52 -6.65
CA TYR A 268 -32.18 0.25 -5.20
C TYR A 268 -32.49 -1.23 -4.91
N ASN A 269 -33.31 -1.88 -5.76
CA ASN A 269 -33.65 -3.29 -5.63
C ASN A 269 -32.49 -4.25 -5.94
N ALA A 270 -31.36 -3.75 -6.44
CA ALA A 270 -30.18 -4.55 -6.75
C ALA A 270 -29.16 -4.58 -5.60
N ILE A 271 -29.35 -3.74 -4.59
CA ILE A 271 -28.48 -3.73 -3.42
C ILE A 271 -28.69 -5.04 -2.65
N PRO A 272 -27.61 -5.72 -2.24
CA PRO A 272 -27.70 -7.00 -1.53
C PRO A 272 -28.29 -6.83 -0.11
N ALA A 273 -28.36 -7.94 0.62
CA ALA A 273 -28.85 -7.95 2.00
C ALA A 273 -28.07 -6.97 2.91
N LEU A 274 -28.80 -6.36 3.85
CA LEU A 274 -28.31 -5.34 4.77
C LEU A 274 -28.11 -5.92 6.19
N PRO A 275 -27.23 -5.33 7.03
CA PRO A 275 -26.43 -4.13 6.75
C PRO A 275 -25.27 -4.41 5.79
N LEU A 276 -24.93 -3.42 4.97
CA LEU A 276 -23.85 -3.50 3.99
C LEU A 276 -22.89 -2.32 4.15
N THR A 277 -21.63 -2.59 4.49
CA THR A 277 -20.59 -1.56 4.55
C THR A 277 -19.85 -1.48 3.23
N VAL A 278 -19.84 -0.30 2.63
CA VAL A 278 -19.27 -0.02 1.31
C VAL A 278 -18.32 1.17 1.34
N THR A 279 -17.50 1.28 0.30
CA THR A 279 -16.71 2.49 0.03
C THR A 279 -17.41 3.29 -1.06
N MET A 280 -17.66 4.56 -0.85
CA MET A 280 -18.30 5.47 -1.81
C MET A 280 -17.36 6.62 -2.17
N PRO A 281 -17.34 7.10 -3.43
CA PRO A 281 -16.66 8.33 -3.78
C PRO A 281 -17.35 9.54 -3.12
N VAL A 282 -16.56 10.50 -2.67
CA VAL A 282 -17.03 11.81 -2.20
C VAL A 282 -16.70 12.83 -3.28
N VAL A 283 -17.66 13.67 -3.67
CA VAL A 283 -17.51 14.66 -4.74
C VAL A 283 -17.80 16.08 -4.24
N SER A 284 -17.24 17.07 -4.93
CA SER A 284 -17.50 18.49 -4.65
C SER A 284 -17.28 19.35 -5.92
N PRO A 285 -18.32 20.00 -6.48
CA PRO A 285 -19.73 19.93 -6.09
C PRO A 285 -20.40 18.62 -6.54
N LEU A 286 -21.55 18.29 -5.96
CA LEU A 286 -22.44 17.26 -6.49
C LEU A 286 -23.51 17.91 -7.36
N THR A 287 -23.46 17.66 -8.67
CA THR A 287 -24.39 18.25 -9.65
C THR A 287 -25.05 17.15 -10.48
N PRO A 288 -26.34 16.84 -10.24
CA PRO A 288 -27.05 15.82 -11.00
C PRO A 288 -27.01 16.10 -12.51
N GLY A 289 -26.71 15.07 -13.31
CA GLY A 289 -26.64 15.18 -14.77
C GLY A 289 -25.39 15.83 -15.33
N ALA A 290 -24.43 16.19 -14.47
CA ALA A 290 -23.12 16.67 -14.86
C ALA A 290 -22.02 15.73 -14.37
N THR A 291 -20.78 16.08 -14.71
CA THR A 291 -19.60 15.44 -14.12
C THR A 291 -19.16 16.18 -12.87
N SER A 292 -18.75 15.44 -11.84
CA SER A 292 -18.21 16.00 -10.61
C SER A 292 -16.84 15.43 -10.29
N PRO A 293 -15.86 16.26 -9.84
CA PRO A 293 -14.55 15.76 -9.44
C PRO A 293 -14.63 15.02 -8.11
N VAL A 294 -13.95 13.89 -8.03
CA VAL A 294 -13.79 13.11 -6.80
C VAL A 294 -12.86 13.86 -5.85
N TYR A 295 -13.33 14.11 -4.65
CA TYR A 295 -12.60 14.79 -3.57
C TYR A 295 -11.91 13.79 -2.62
N ALA A 296 -12.59 12.69 -2.30
CA ALA A 296 -12.10 11.66 -1.37
C ALA A 296 -12.89 10.36 -1.54
N PHE A 297 -12.61 9.36 -0.71
CA PHE A 297 -13.42 8.15 -0.60
C PHE A 297 -13.80 7.93 0.86
N ALA A 298 -15.01 7.44 1.09
CA ALA A 298 -15.58 7.31 2.42
C ALA A 298 -16.18 5.94 2.68
N GLY A 299 -16.08 5.49 3.93
CA GLY A 299 -16.80 4.31 4.41
C GLY A 299 -18.23 4.66 4.80
N PHE A 300 -19.19 3.88 4.33
CA PHE A 300 -20.61 4.05 4.66
C PHE A 300 -21.26 2.70 4.93
N THR A 301 -22.01 2.59 6.01
CA THR A 301 -22.81 1.40 6.32
C THR A 301 -24.25 1.68 5.99
N ILE A 302 -24.76 0.97 4.99
CA ILE A 302 -26.16 0.99 4.58
C ILE A 302 -26.94 0.10 5.53
N THR A 303 -27.89 0.67 6.25
CA THR A 303 -28.71 -0.03 7.24
C THR A 303 -30.09 -0.37 6.70
N LYS A 304 -30.61 0.47 5.81
CA LYS A 304 -31.97 0.30 5.26
C LYS A 304 -32.08 0.91 3.87
N ILE A 305 -32.96 0.34 3.07
CA ILE A 305 -33.34 0.87 1.76
C ILE A 305 -34.84 1.11 1.78
N VAL A 306 -35.27 2.27 1.30
CA VAL A 306 -36.67 2.59 1.12
C VAL A 306 -36.95 2.78 -0.36
N THR A 307 -37.92 2.03 -0.88
CA THR A 307 -38.38 2.14 -2.27
C THR A 307 -39.85 2.54 -2.28
N ASN A 308 -40.13 3.80 -2.64
CA ASN A 308 -41.51 4.31 -2.75
C ASN A 308 -41.64 5.23 -3.97
N GLY A 309 -41.66 4.64 -5.17
CA GLY A 309 -41.73 5.40 -6.43
C GLY A 309 -40.64 6.48 -6.50
N SER A 310 -41.06 7.74 -6.58
CA SER A 310 -40.18 8.92 -6.61
C SER A 310 -39.47 9.27 -5.29
N HIS A 311 -39.79 8.59 -4.19
CA HIS A 311 -39.19 8.80 -2.87
C HIS A 311 -38.40 7.57 -2.43
N SER A 312 -37.42 7.17 -3.24
CA SER A 312 -36.51 6.07 -2.90
C SER A 312 -35.18 6.62 -2.37
N TYR A 313 -34.67 6.07 -1.27
CA TYR A 313 -33.43 6.52 -0.65
C TYR A 313 -32.69 5.37 0.06
N ILE A 314 -31.39 5.58 0.26
CA ILE A 314 -30.52 4.70 1.04
C ILE A 314 -30.36 5.33 2.42
N GLU A 315 -30.72 4.62 3.48
CA GLU A 315 -30.52 5.05 4.87
C GLU A 315 -29.28 4.35 5.43
N GLY A 316 -28.43 5.07 6.13
CA GLY A 316 -27.24 4.51 6.73
C GLY A 316 -26.43 5.54 7.50
N HIS A 317 -25.20 5.19 7.86
CA HIS A 317 -24.31 6.09 8.60
C HIS A 317 -22.87 6.01 8.10
N PHE A 318 -22.12 7.09 8.28
CA PHE A 318 -20.69 7.07 8.05
C PHE A 318 -20.02 6.04 8.94
N THR A 319 -18.97 5.41 8.41
CA THR A 319 -18.22 4.38 9.11
C THR A 319 -16.74 4.71 9.00
N ALA A 320 -16.08 4.83 10.14
CA ALA A 320 -14.64 4.93 10.17
C ALA A 320 -14.00 3.56 9.92
N ASN A 321 -12.74 3.59 9.49
CA ASN A 321 -11.91 2.40 9.37
C ASN A 321 -12.40 1.33 8.38
N GLN A 322 -13.03 1.74 7.29
CA GLN A 322 -13.36 0.85 6.18
C GLN A 322 -12.11 0.57 5.34
N LYS A 323 -11.69 -0.70 5.29
CA LYS A 323 -10.59 -1.14 4.44
C LYS A 323 -11.04 -1.15 2.98
N VAL A 324 -10.33 -0.42 2.13
CA VAL A 324 -10.56 -0.45 0.67
C VAL A 324 -9.72 -1.59 0.07
N VAL A 325 -10.39 -2.68 -0.34
CA VAL A 325 -9.71 -3.92 -0.76
C VAL A 325 -8.88 -3.76 -2.03
N ASN A 326 -9.33 -2.94 -2.97
CA ASN A 326 -8.68 -2.72 -4.26
C ASN A 326 -8.30 -1.24 -4.44
N SER A 327 -7.77 -0.57 -3.41
CA SER A 327 -7.33 0.82 -3.54
C SER A 327 -6.05 0.97 -4.38
N GLY A 328 -5.95 2.06 -5.13
CA GLY A 328 -4.65 2.53 -5.59
C GLY A 328 -3.98 3.38 -4.52
N GLY A 329 -2.69 3.69 -4.73
CA GLY A 329 -1.88 4.45 -3.79
C GLY A 329 -2.31 5.92 -3.64
N GLY A 330 -1.42 6.71 -3.04
CA GLY A 330 -1.62 8.14 -2.80
C GLY A 330 -2.05 8.46 -1.37
N SER A 331 -2.45 9.72 -1.17
CA SER A 331 -2.95 10.26 0.09
C SER A 331 -4.19 11.08 -0.21
N GLY A 332 -5.33 10.68 0.36
CA GLY A 332 -6.60 11.40 0.28
C GLY A 332 -7.01 12.02 1.62
N THR A 333 -8.13 12.74 1.63
CA THR A 333 -8.76 13.16 2.89
C THR A 333 -9.37 11.94 3.58
N TYR A 334 -9.11 11.79 4.89
CA TYR A 334 -9.63 10.65 5.64
C TYR A 334 -11.10 10.83 6.03
N TYR A 335 -11.98 10.15 5.28
CA TYR A 335 -13.41 10.01 5.56
C TYR A 335 -13.79 8.58 5.93
N GLY A 336 -12.96 7.97 6.75
CA GLY A 336 -13.18 6.62 7.26
C GLY A 336 -12.71 5.50 6.34
N ALA A 337 -12.35 5.78 5.09
CA ALA A 337 -11.73 4.78 4.21
C ALA A 337 -10.20 4.77 4.37
N TYR A 338 -9.57 3.60 4.38
CA TYR A 338 -8.10 3.47 4.39
C TYR A 338 -7.62 2.38 3.43
N VAL A 339 -6.39 2.55 2.93
CA VAL A 339 -5.71 1.55 2.09
C VAL A 339 -4.92 0.57 2.94
N PRO A 340 -4.85 -0.71 2.55
CA PRO A 340 -3.98 -1.66 3.22
C PRO A 340 -2.53 -1.14 3.27
N PRO A 341 -1.75 -1.51 4.30
CA PRO A 341 -0.34 -1.17 4.38
C PRO A 341 0.40 -1.55 3.10
N ARG A 342 1.24 -0.65 2.61
CA ARG A 342 2.04 -0.86 1.39
C ARG A 342 3.46 -0.34 1.59
N LEU A 343 4.41 -0.94 0.88
CA LEU A 343 5.78 -0.43 0.86
C LEU A 343 5.80 0.95 0.20
N ALA A 344 6.56 1.86 0.79
CA ALA A 344 6.89 3.15 0.22
C ALA A 344 8.24 3.04 -0.47
N ASN A 345 8.23 3.23 -1.79
CA ASN A 345 9.44 3.26 -2.63
C ASN A 345 9.95 4.69 -2.75
#